data_AF-A0A7Y2YPW9-F1
#
_entry.id   AF-A0A7Y2YPW9-F1
#
_cell.length_a   1.000
_cell.length_b   1.000
_cell.length_c   1.000
_cell.angle_alpha   90.00
_cell.angle_beta   90.00
_cell.angle_gamma   90.00
#
_symmetry.space_group_name_H-M   'P 1'
#
loop_
_entity.id
_entity.type
_entity.pdbx_description
1 polymer ?
#
loop_
_entity_poly.entity_id
_entity_poly.type
_entity_poly.pdbx_seq_one_letter_code
_entity_poly.pdbx_strand_id
1 'polypeptide(L)' 'NEILECYHLSGDYDYLLKVAVEDMAAFREFLVTKLTKISHIGNTHSMFVINEVKHSTAITL' A
#
# COMPACT_ATOMS: atom_id res chain seq x y z
N ASN A 1 -1.13 -5.43 11.69
CA ASN A 1 -0.42 -5.96 10.51
C ASN A 1 -1.28 -5.78 9.28
N GLU A 2 -1.32 -4.55 8.79
CA GLU A 2 -2.16 -4.10 7.69
C GLU A 2 -1.36 -3.97 6.38
N ILE A 3 -0.02 -3.97 6.47
CA ILE A 3 0.89 -3.91 5.32
C ILE A 3 1.24 -5.35 4.93
N LEU A 4 0.89 -5.74 3.71
CA LEU A 4 1.24 -7.03 3.13
C LEU A 4 2.62 -6.98 2.46
N GLU A 5 2.86 -5.91 1.70
CA GLU A 5 4.09 -5.74 0.93
C GLU A 5 4.53 -4.27 0.95
N CYS A 6 5.84 -4.03 0.96
CA CYS A 6 6.42 -2.69 0.91
C CYS A 6 7.67 -2.73 0.02
N TYR A 7 7.68 -1.88 -0.99
CA TYR A 7 8.76 -1.81 -1.97
C TYR A 7 9.31 -0.40 -2.03
N HIS A 8 10.64 -0.28 -2.04
CA HIS A 8 11.31 0.96 -2.39
C HIS A 8 11.54 0.98 -3.90
N LEU A 9 11.13 2.06 -4.56
CA LEU A 9 11.15 2.18 -6.01
C LEU A 9 12.04 3.36 -6.41
N SER A 10 12.67 3.27 -7.58
CA SER A 10 13.49 4.34 -8.16
C SER A 10 12.71 5.25 -9.12
N GLY A 11 11.37 5.14 -9.15
CA GLY A 11 10.50 5.85 -10.10
C GLY A 11 9.87 7.11 -9.50
N ASP A 12 8.70 7.50 -10.00
CA ASP A 12 7.97 8.71 -9.58
C ASP A 12 7.54 8.70 -8.10
N TYR A 13 7.50 7.52 -7.48
CA TYR A 13 7.21 7.32 -6.07
C TYR A 13 8.36 6.58 -5.41
N ASP A 14 8.79 7.03 -4.23
CA ASP A 14 9.86 6.36 -3.48
C ASP A 14 9.43 5.01 -2.89
N TYR A 15 8.13 4.86 -2.59
CA TYR A 15 7.59 3.65 -1.96
C TYR A 15 6.24 3.24 -2.55
N LEU A 16 6.07 1.93 -2.69
CA LEU A 16 4.78 1.29 -2.98
C LEU A 16 4.42 0.35 -1.83
N LEU A 17 3.23 0.53 -1.29
CA LEU A 17 2.70 -0.30 -0.20
C LEU A 17 1.45 -1.04 -0.68
N LYS A 18 1.42 -2.36 -0.50
CA LYS A 18 0.21 -3.16 -0.60
C LYS A 18 -0.35 -3.35 0.80
N VAL A 19 -1.57 -2.88 1.01
CA VAL A 19 -2.24 -2.94 2.32
C VAL A 19 -3.54 -3.72 2.24
N ALA A 20 -3.84 -4.47 3.29
CA ALA A 20 -5.11 -5.15 3.48
C ALA A 20 -5.79 -4.58 4.74
N VAL A 21 -7.00 -4.07 4.54
CA VAL A 21 -7.81 -3.40 5.56
C VAL A 21 -9.25 -3.89 5.43
N GLU A 22 -9.98 -3.88 6.54
CA GLU A 22 -11.34 -4.41 6.62
C GLU A 22 -12.34 -3.58 5.80
N ASP A 23 -12.19 -2.26 5.83
CA ASP A 23 -13.05 -1.33 5.11
C ASP A 23 -12.36 0.02 4.81
N MET A 24 -13.11 0.95 4.21
CA MET A 24 -12.63 2.29 3.87
C MET A 24 -12.40 3.19 5.10
N ALA A 25 -13.08 2.93 6.21
CA ALA A 25 -12.85 3.67 7.45
C ALA A 25 -11.51 3.27 8.07
N ALA A 26 -11.23 1.96 8.14
CA ALA A 26 -9.94 1.42 8.55
C ALA A 26 -8.81 1.88 7.62
N PHE A 27 -9.05 1.95 6.30
CA PHE A 27 -8.09 2.53 5.35
C PHE A 27 -7.76 3.98 5.68
N ARG A 28 -8.78 4.81 5.91
CA ARG A 28 -8.61 6.23 6.23
C ARG A 28 -7.88 6.42 7.56
N GLU A 29 -8.23 5.62 8.56
CA GLU A 29 -7.53 5.63 9.84
C GLU A 29 -6.05 5.24 9.65
N PHE A 30 -5.75 4.19 8.90
CA PHE A 30 -4.38 3.78 8.59
C PHE A 30 -3.58 4.91 7.91
N LEU A 31 -4.17 5.59 6.91
CA LEU A 31 -3.53 6.73 6.24
C LEU A 31 -3.18 7.85 7.24
N VAL A 32 -4.14 8.28 8.05
CA VAL A 32 -3.99 9.45 8.95
C VAL A 32 -3.15 9.13 10.19
N THR A 33 -3.28 7.92 10.72
CA THR A 33 -2.66 7.57 12.01
C THR A 33 -1.25 6.99 11.83
N LYS A 34 -0.96 6.37 10.69
CA LYS A 34 0.35 5.72 10.43
C LYS A 34 1.13 6.46 9.36
N LEU A 35 0.59 6.59 8.14
CA LEU A 35 1.34 7.16 7.02
C LEU A 35 1.61 8.66 7.20
N THR A 36 0.61 9.49 7.53
CA THR A 36 0.86 10.94 7.69
C THR A 36 1.67 11.30 8.94
N LYS A 37 1.90 10.36 9.87
CA LYS A 37 2.83 10.57 10.99
C LYS A 37 4.30 10.42 10.57
N ILE A 38 4.57 9.84 9.41
CA ILE A 38 5.93 9.73 8.87
C ILE A 38 6.27 11.10 8.29
N SER A 39 7.18 11.80 8.95
CA SER A 39 7.57 13.19 8.72
C SER A 39 8.10 13.52 7.32
N HIS A 40 8.25 12.53 6.44
CA HIS A 40 8.80 12.67 5.09
C HIS A 40 7.86 12.19 3.99
N ILE A 41 6.59 11.90 4.30
CA ILE A 41 5.59 11.58 3.27
C ILE A 41 4.99 12.87 2.74
N GLY A 42 5.45 13.30 1.55
CA GLY A 42 5.01 14.53 0.90
C GLY A 42 3.68 14.41 0.18
N ASN A 43 3.48 13.35 -0.61
CA ASN A 43 2.24 13.06 -1.32
C ASN A 43 1.95 11.56 -1.27
N THR A 44 0.70 11.21 -1.01
CA THR A 44 0.21 9.83 -1.08
C THR A 44 -0.74 9.69 -2.25
N HIS A 45 -0.51 8.67 -3.08
CA HIS A 45 -1.45 8.25 -4.11
C HIS A 45 -1.95 6.85 -3.76
N SER A 46 -3.27 6.66 -3.74
CA SER A 46 -3.88 5.40 -3.30
C SER A 46 -4.79 4.85 -4.38
N MET A 47 -4.67 3.55 -4.61
CA MET A 47 -5.43 2.81 -5.61
C MET A 47 -6.10 1.63 -4.93
N PHE A 48 -7.35 1.36 -5.28
CA PHE A 48 -8.11 0.23 -4.75
C PHE A 48 -8.22 -0.87 -5.80
N VAL A 49 -7.94 -2.10 -5.39
CA VAL A 49 -8.10 -3.27 -6.23
C VAL A 49 -9.60 -3.59 -6.32
N ILE A 50 -10.18 -3.41 -7.52
CA ILE A 50 -11.59 -3.72 -7.78
C ILE A 50 -11.79 -5.20 -8.10
N ASN A 51 -10.83 -5.81 -8.81
CA ASN A 51 -10.82 -7.23 -9.11
C ASN A 51 -9.37 -7.71 -9.24
N GLU A 52 -9.10 -8.91 -8.73
CA GLU A 52 -7.80 -9.56 -8.82
C GLU A 52 -7.81 -10.55 -9.99
N VAL A 53 -7.07 -10.24 -11.06
CA VAL A 53 -7.01 -11.09 -12.25
C VAL A 53 -6.06 -12.27 -12.05
N LYS A 54 -4.99 -12.08 -11.27
CA LYS A 54 -3.98 -13.11 -11.00
C LYS A 54 -3.23 -12.76 -9.72
N HIS A 55 -3.06 -13.74 -8.84
CA HIS A 55 -2.16 -13.67 -7.70
C HIS A 55 -1.43 -15.00 -7.53
N SER A 56 -0.10 -14.96 -7.51
CA SER A 56 0.76 -16.11 -7.27
C SER A 56 2.07 -15.62 -6.69
N THR A 57 2.54 -16.26 -5.64
CA THR A 57 3.88 -16.06 -5.07
C THR A 57 4.90 -17.04 -5.65
N ALA A 58 4.45 -18.07 -6.39
CA ALA A 58 5.31 -19.05 -7.02
C ALA A 58 5.88 -18.52 -8.35
N ILE A 59 7.20 -18.66 -8.52
CA ILE A 59 7.90 -18.42 -9.78
C ILE A 59 8.21 -19.79 -10.39
N THR A 60 7.70 -20.03 -11.60
CA THR A 60 8.14 -21.18 -12.41
C THR A 60 9.40 -20.75 -13.15
N LEU A 61 10.51 -21.45 -12.88
CA LEU A 61 11.79 -21.25 -13.54
C LEU A 61 11.87 -22.05 -14.84
#